data_AF-A0A014M4M6-F1
#
_entry.id   AF-A0A014M4M6-F1
#
_cell.length_a   1.000
_cell.length_b   1.000
_cell.length_c   1.000
_cell.angle_alpha   90.00
_cell.angle_beta   90.00
_cell.angle_gamma   90.00
#
_symmetry.space_group_name_H-M   'P 1'
#
loop_
_entity.id
_entity.type
_entity.pdbx_description
1 polymer ?
#
loop_
_entity_poly.entity_id
_entity_poly.type
_entity_poly.pdbx_seq_one_letter_code
_entity_poly.pdbx_strand_id
1 'polypeptide(L)'
;MADVVLPAATWYEKDDLSSTDMHPFMHAFTPAIAPPWQARTDYDTFLTIADRFSELAAEHLGTRTDVLAVPLQHDTPDELAQPGGAVRDWKTGECDPVPGRTMPKLVVVERDYAAVAQKMRAIGPLLDTLGTTTKGVTVHPDREIEELRRRCGTVRDGAGAGRPALDTANDMCEAILALSGTTNGRLATEGFRELQRRTGGEGLVELASGREAERITFAGTRTQPRAVMTSYEWSGSETGGRRYSPFVINTEHKKHGNPESPRTGWTPPAAHPCTTWCAGTRWRCRSTRSTARCRWSGMCRRSPPSWTR
;
A
#
# COMPACT_ATOMS: atom_id res chain seq x y z
N MET A 1 12.85 22.32 10.82
CA MET A 1 12.29 23.68 10.93
C MET A 1 10.90 23.64 10.32
N ALA A 2 9.90 23.21 11.08
CA ALA A 2 8.50 23.21 10.64
C ALA A 2 7.83 24.49 11.16
N ASP A 3 6.87 25.04 10.42
CA ASP A 3 6.12 26.23 10.82
C ASP A 3 5.14 25.95 11.96
N VAL A 4 4.56 24.75 11.97
CA VAL A 4 3.66 24.25 13.00
C VAL A 4 4.15 22.89 13.47
N VAL A 5 4.18 22.69 14.79
CA VAL A 5 4.52 21.43 15.42
C VAL A 5 3.34 21.01 16.30
N LEU A 6 2.76 19.85 16.00
CA LEU A 6 1.70 19.25 16.80
C LEU A 6 2.32 18.17 17.70
N PRO A 7 2.07 18.16 19.02
CA PRO A 7 2.62 17.15 19.91
C PRO A 7 1.95 15.80 19.65
N ALA A 8 2.73 14.85 19.15
CA ALA A 8 2.26 13.49 18.86
C ALA A 8 2.45 12.57 20.08
N ALA A 9 1.47 11.70 20.32
CA ALA A 9 1.56 10.63 21.29
C ALA A 9 2.68 9.66 20.93
N THR A 10 3.39 9.17 21.94
CA THR A 10 4.39 8.12 21.74
C THR A 10 3.70 6.78 21.44
N TRP A 11 4.49 5.79 21.01
CA TRP A 11 4.03 4.43 20.75
C TRP A 11 3.51 3.72 22.01
N TYR A 12 3.83 4.20 23.22
CA TYR A 12 3.29 3.72 24.49
C TYR A 12 1.99 4.40 24.91
N GLU A 13 1.43 5.28 24.08
CA GLU A 13 0.30 6.14 24.43
C GLU A 13 -0.85 6.04 23.41
N LYS A 14 -0.75 5.11 22.45
CA LYS A 14 -1.74 4.96 21.38
C LYS A 14 -1.98 3.50 21.00
N ASP A 15 -3.19 3.25 20.51
CA ASP A 15 -3.55 2.01 19.84
C ASP A 15 -3.10 2.06 18.37
N ASP A 16 -2.43 1.02 17.90
CA ASP A 16 -2.02 0.86 16.50
C ASP A 16 -1.63 -0.59 16.19
N LEU A 17 -1.35 -0.90 14.92
CA LEU A 17 -0.82 -2.19 14.46
C LEU A 17 0.63 -2.07 13.98
N SER A 18 1.39 -3.14 14.17
CA SER A 18 2.76 -3.24 13.68
C SER A 18 3.03 -4.62 13.07
N SER A 19 3.82 -4.61 12.00
CA SER A 19 4.31 -5.78 11.28
C SER A 19 5.66 -5.48 10.61
N THR A 20 6.38 -6.52 10.19
CA THR A 20 7.69 -6.38 9.54
C THR A 20 8.00 -7.60 8.68
N ASP A 21 8.81 -7.43 7.64
CA ASP A 21 9.33 -8.51 6.80
C ASP A 21 10.13 -9.57 7.57
N MET A 22 10.65 -9.23 8.75
CA MET A 22 11.52 -10.12 9.53
C MET A 22 10.79 -11.31 10.16
N HIS A 23 9.48 -11.21 10.37
CA HIS A 23 8.69 -12.26 11.02
C HIS A 23 7.20 -12.20 10.66
N PRO A 24 6.47 -13.33 10.69
CA PRO A 24 5.07 -13.39 10.22
C PRO A 24 4.06 -13.03 11.31
N PHE A 25 4.32 -12.03 12.15
CA PHE A 25 3.44 -11.68 13.27
C PHE A 25 2.85 -10.28 13.12
N MET A 26 1.52 -10.20 13.29
CA MET A 26 0.81 -8.96 13.58
C MET A 26 0.73 -8.78 15.09
N HIS A 27 1.09 -7.59 15.56
CA HIS A 27 1.01 -7.22 16.98
C HIS A 27 0.50 -5.79 17.14
N ALA A 28 -0.05 -5.49 18.32
CA ALA A 28 -0.60 -4.19 18.64
C ALA A 28 0.44 -3.30 19.34
N PHE A 29 0.37 -1.99 19.10
CA PHE A 29 0.72 -1.00 20.11
C PHE A 29 -0.51 -0.75 20.98
N THR A 30 -0.30 -0.67 22.29
CA THR A 30 -1.36 -0.43 23.27
C THR A 30 -0.92 0.65 24.24
N PRO A 31 -1.79 1.60 24.60
CA PRO A 31 -1.43 2.66 25.52
C PRO A 31 -1.16 2.08 26.92
N ALA A 32 0.05 2.30 27.43
CA ALA A 32 0.40 2.06 28.83
C ALA A 32 -0.16 3.16 29.73
N ILE A 33 -0.22 4.39 29.20
CA ILE A 33 -0.83 5.57 29.82
C ILE A 33 -1.55 6.39 28.75
N ALA A 34 -2.39 7.34 29.18
CA ALA A 34 -2.93 8.35 28.27
C ALA A 34 -1.80 9.27 27.76
N PRO A 35 -1.92 9.82 26.53
CA PRO A 35 -0.97 10.82 26.02
C PRO A 35 -0.79 11.97 27.03
N PRO A 36 0.45 12.29 27.44
CA PRO A 36 0.70 13.31 28.44
C PRO A 36 0.51 14.72 27.87
N TRP A 37 0.19 15.67 28.76
CA TRP A 37 -0.04 17.07 28.43
C TRP A 37 -1.16 17.26 27.38
N GLN A 38 -0.80 17.80 26.22
CA GLN A 38 -1.69 18.05 25.09
C GLN A 38 -1.32 17.16 23.89
N ALA A 39 -0.48 16.14 24.10
CA ALA A 39 -0.16 15.19 23.06
C ALA A 39 -1.42 14.43 22.63
N ARG A 40 -1.48 14.08 21.35
CA ARG A 40 -2.61 13.33 20.77
C ARG A 40 -2.09 12.26 19.84
N THR A 41 -2.85 11.19 19.67
CA THR A 41 -2.54 10.19 18.65
C THR A 41 -2.59 10.85 17.27
N ASP A 42 -1.82 10.34 16.31
CA ASP A 42 -1.86 10.84 14.94
C ASP A 42 -3.28 10.71 14.37
N TYR A 43 -3.96 9.61 14.67
CA TYR A 43 -5.34 9.34 14.28
C TYR A 43 -6.29 10.46 14.74
N ASP A 44 -6.32 10.73 16.04
CA ASP A 44 -7.20 11.76 16.62
C ASP A 44 -6.84 13.17 16.12
N THR A 45 -5.55 13.41 15.89
CA THR A 45 -5.06 14.69 15.35
C THR A 45 -5.63 14.94 13.96
N PHE A 46 -5.52 13.95 13.05
CA PHE A 46 -6.07 14.07 11.69
C PHE A 46 -7.60 14.10 11.69
N LEU A 47 -8.26 13.37 12.58
CA LEU A 47 -9.71 13.44 12.73
C LEU A 47 -10.18 14.85 13.15
N THR A 48 -9.50 15.50 14.09
CA THR A 48 -9.82 16.89 14.47
C THR A 48 -9.50 17.89 13.38
N ILE A 49 -8.40 17.72 12.65
CA ILE A 49 -8.10 18.56 11.49
C ILE A 49 -9.19 18.41 10.44
N ALA A 50 -9.66 17.18 10.20
CA ALA A 50 -10.73 16.91 9.25
C ALA A 50 -12.05 17.58 9.66
N ASP A 51 -12.38 17.59 10.95
CA ASP A 51 -13.56 18.29 11.48
C ASP A 51 -13.48 19.78 11.15
N ARG A 52 -12.37 20.44 11.52
CA ARG A 52 -12.19 21.86 11.27
C ARG A 52 -12.09 22.20 9.78
N PHE A 53 -11.45 21.33 9.00
CA PHE A 53 -11.38 21.46 7.55
C PHE A 53 -12.78 21.40 6.93
N SER A 54 -13.61 20.43 7.35
CA SER A 54 -14.95 20.22 6.79
C SER A 54 -15.87 21.40 7.06
N GLU A 55 -15.80 21.98 8.27
CA GLU A 55 -16.51 23.21 8.63
C GLU A 55 -16.17 24.38 7.69
N LEU A 56 -14.88 24.64 7.48
CA LEU A 56 -14.41 25.72 6.60
C LEU A 56 -14.69 25.43 5.13
N ALA A 57 -14.56 24.16 4.73
CA ALA A 57 -14.79 23.72 3.37
C ALA A 57 -16.27 23.81 2.96
N ALA A 58 -17.20 23.71 3.90
CA ALA A 58 -18.62 23.88 3.61
C ALA A 58 -18.93 25.26 3.01
N GLU A 59 -18.27 26.32 3.49
CA GLU A 59 -18.44 27.68 2.99
C GLU A 59 -17.71 27.91 1.66
N HIS A 60 -16.48 27.41 1.54
CA HIS A 60 -15.59 27.81 0.45
C HIS A 60 -15.46 26.80 -0.70
N LEU A 61 -15.64 25.51 -0.42
CA LEU A 61 -15.38 24.43 -1.37
C LEU A 61 -16.64 23.66 -1.74
N GLY A 62 -17.46 23.22 -0.78
CA GLY A 62 -18.61 22.35 -1.05
C GLY A 62 -18.25 21.12 -1.90
N THR A 63 -19.11 20.80 -2.85
CA THR A 63 -18.97 19.68 -3.78
C THR A 63 -18.24 20.12 -5.05
N ARG A 64 -17.18 19.40 -5.44
CA ARG A 64 -16.30 19.75 -6.58
C ARG A 64 -15.96 18.54 -7.42
N THR A 65 -15.92 18.78 -8.73
CA THR A 65 -15.39 17.83 -9.71
C THR A 65 -13.90 18.08 -9.91
N ASP A 66 -13.08 17.12 -9.50
CA ASP A 66 -11.62 17.13 -9.62
C ASP A 66 -11.19 16.28 -10.84
N VAL A 67 -10.15 16.72 -11.55
CA VAL A 67 -9.57 16.00 -12.71
C VAL A 67 -8.14 15.61 -12.37
N LEU A 68 -7.92 14.32 -12.15
CA LEU A 68 -6.64 13.77 -11.72
C LEU A 68 -5.90 13.12 -12.88
N ALA A 69 -4.64 13.51 -13.05
CA ALA A 69 -3.71 12.77 -13.90
C ALA A 69 -3.16 11.56 -13.13
N VAL A 70 -3.65 10.36 -13.46
CA VAL A 70 -3.24 9.10 -12.82
C VAL A 70 -2.22 8.38 -13.72
N PRO A 71 -0.99 8.11 -13.24
CA PRO A 71 -0.01 7.39 -14.05
C PRO A 71 -0.47 5.97 -14.34
N LEU A 72 0.04 5.39 -15.42
CA LEU A 72 -0.19 3.99 -15.79
C LEU A 72 0.29 3.08 -14.66
N GLN A 73 -0.59 2.19 -14.18
CA GLN A 73 -0.33 1.38 -12.99
C GLN A 73 0.16 -0.02 -13.34
N HIS A 74 1.15 -0.50 -12.59
CA HIS A 74 1.51 -1.91 -12.54
C HIS A 74 0.37 -2.75 -11.95
N ASP A 75 0.34 -4.05 -12.25
CA ASP A 75 -0.70 -4.99 -11.84
C ASP A 75 -2.10 -4.61 -12.37
N THR A 76 -2.14 -3.79 -13.42
CA THR A 76 -3.34 -3.42 -14.19
C THR A 76 -3.04 -3.57 -15.68
N PRO A 77 -4.06 -3.61 -16.57
CA PRO A 77 -3.82 -3.63 -18.01
C PRO A 77 -2.96 -2.48 -18.55
N ASP A 78 -2.81 -1.39 -17.78
CA ASP A 78 -2.04 -0.20 -18.17
C ASP A 78 -0.55 -0.48 -18.37
N GLU A 79 -0.01 -1.49 -17.68
CA GLU A 79 1.42 -1.81 -17.75
C GLU A 79 1.85 -2.27 -19.15
N LEU A 80 0.90 -2.72 -19.97
CA LEU A 80 1.13 -3.16 -21.35
C LEU A 80 0.95 -2.01 -22.37
N ALA A 81 0.89 -0.76 -21.92
CA ALA A 81 0.56 0.37 -22.77
C ALA A 81 1.55 0.63 -23.92
N GLN A 82 2.85 0.36 -23.68
CA GLN A 82 3.94 0.60 -24.65
C GLN A 82 4.72 -0.70 -24.91
N PRO A 83 4.17 -1.62 -25.72
CA PRO A 83 4.78 -2.92 -25.95
C PRO A 83 6.17 -2.80 -26.59
N GLY A 84 7.07 -3.70 -26.19
CA GLY A 84 8.44 -3.76 -26.71
C GLY A 84 9.38 -2.68 -26.17
N GLY A 85 8.97 -1.92 -25.15
CA GLY A 85 9.81 -0.91 -24.51
C GLY A 85 10.05 0.35 -25.35
N ALA A 86 9.24 0.57 -26.39
CA ALA A 86 9.33 1.77 -27.21
C ALA A 86 8.85 3.00 -26.42
N VAL A 87 9.78 3.91 -26.11
CA VAL A 87 9.47 5.18 -25.44
C VAL A 87 9.22 6.24 -26.52
N ARG A 88 7.94 6.59 -26.73
CA ARG A 88 7.54 7.68 -27.64
C ARG A 88 6.97 8.84 -26.85
N ASP A 89 7.47 10.04 -27.09
CA ASP A 89 6.98 11.25 -26.44
C ASP A 89 5.93 11.97 -27.30
N TRP A 90 4.70 12.05 -26.78
CA TRP A 90 3.60 12.75 -27.46
C TRP A 90 3.85 14.27 -27.54
N LYS A 91 4.64 14.84 -26.63
CA LYS A 91 4.93 16.28 -26.60
C LYS A 91 5.85 16.72 -27.75
N THR A 92 6.68 15.80 -28.26
CA THR A 92 7.56 16.04 -29.42
C THR A 92 6.92 15.62 -30.74
N GLY A 93 5.70 15.07 -30.72
CA GLY A 93 4.97 14.60 -31.90
C GLY A 93 5.32 13.17 -32.35
N GLU A 94 5.99 12.37 -31.51
CA GLU A 94 6.35 10.99 -31.83
C GLU A 94 5.15 10.01 -31.75
N CYS A 95 4.08 10.41 -31.06
CA CYS A 95 2.80 9.70 -30.99
C CYS A 95 1.65 10.65 -30.57
N ASP A 96 0.41 10.18 -30.72
CA ASP A 96 -0.77 10.93 -30.25
C ASP A 96 -0.87 10.88 -28.71
N PRO A 97 -1.35 11.95 -28.04
CA PRO A 97 -1.60 11.97 -26.60
C PRO A 97 -2.92 11.25 -26.26
N VAL A 98 -2.84 9.96 -25.93
CA VAL A 98 -3.98 9.10 -25.60
C VAL A 98 -3.95 8.77 -24.10
N PRO A 99 -4.88 9.31 -23.30
CA PRO A 99 -4.97 9.03 -21.87
C PRO A 99 -5.06 7.53 -21.57
N GLY A 100 -4.22 7.05 -20.66
CA GLY A 100 -4.18 5.62 -20.31
C GLY A 100 -3.37 4.76 -21.28
N ARG A 101 -2.69 5.35 -22.28
CA ARG A 101 -1.79 4.62 -23.19
C ARG A 101 -0.46 5.33 -23.40
N THR A 102 -0.48 6.53 -23.97
CA THR A 102 0.73 7.31 -24.26
C THR A 102 0.94 8.48 -23.30
N MET A 103 -0.05 8.76 -22.45
CA MET A 103 0.01 9.72 -21.36
C MET A 103 -0.77 9.20 -20.14
N PRO A 104 -0.66 9.84 -18.95
CA PRO A 104 -1.48 9.49 -17.78
C PRO A 104 -2.97 9.47 -18.09
N LYS A 105 -3.73 8.63 -17.39
CA LYS A 105 -5.20 8.68 -17.40
C LYS A 105 -5.66 10.02 -16.84
N LEU A 106 -6.70 10.60 -17.41
CA LEU A 106 -7.38 11.76 -16.85
C LEU A 106 -8.68 11.27 -16.22
N VAL A 107 -8.70 11.13 -14.90
CA VAL A 107 -9.81 10.56 -14.14
C VAL A 107 -10.58 11.68 -13.45
N VAL A 108 -11.90 11.66 -13.59
CA VAL A 108 -12.79 12.60 -12.93
C VAL A 108 -13.25 12.02 -11.59
N VAL A 109 -13.11 12.78 -10.51
CA VAL A 109 -13.54 12.39 -9.16
C VAL A 109 -14.42 13.47 -8.56
N GLU A 110 -15.54 13.06 -8.00
CA GLU A 110 -16.45 13.93 -7.25
C GLU A 110 -15.99 13.99 -5.79
N ARG A 111 -15.77 15.20 -5.27
CA ARG A 111 -15.30 15.47 -3.90
C ARG A 111 -16.27 16.42 -3.20
N ASP A 112 -17.11 15.86 -2.35
CA ASP A 112 -17.77 16.62 -1.31
C ASP A 112 -16.79 16.87 -0.15
N TYR A 113 -16.24 18.10 -0.13
CA TYR A 113 -15.26 18.54 0.87
C TYR A 113 -15.88 18.83 2.23
N ALA A 114 -17.16 19.20 2.29
CA ALA A 114 -17.88 19.44 3.55
C ALA A 114 -18.12 18.13 4.33
N ALA A 115 -18.07 16.99 3.65
CA ALA A 115 -18.25 15.67 4.24
C ALA A 115 -16.95 14.92 4.57
N VAL A 116 -15.77 15.54 4.46
CA VAL A 116 -14.48 14.84 4.66
C VAL A 116 -14.37 14.20 6.04
N ALA A 117 -14.71 14.93 7.11
CA ALA A 117 -14.70 14.42 8.47
C ALA A 117 -15.60 13.19 8.66
N GLN A 118 -16.80 13.25 8.08
CA GLN A 118 -17.79 12.16 8.13
C GLN A 118 -17.29 10.93 7.36
N LYS A 119 -16.68 11.15 6.19
CA LYS A 119 -16.12 10.08 5.34
C LYS A 119 -14.88 9.44 5.97
N MET A 120 -14.06 10.18 6.71
CA MET A 120 -12.90 9.63 7.41
C MET A 120 -13.27 8.70 8.57
N ARG A 121 -14.46 8.86 9.15
CA ARG A 121 -14.99 8.04 10.26
C ARG A 121 -15.89 6.89 9.82
N ALA A 122 -15.88 6.55 8.53
CA ALA A 122 -16.74 5.51 7.99
C ALA A 122 -16.01 4.67 6.94
N ILE A 123 -16.26 3.36 6.93
CA ILE A 123 -15.85 2.55 5.79
C ILE A 123 -16.71 2.92 4.57
N GLY A 124 -16.07 3.41 3.51
CA GLY A 124 -16.73 3.86 2.29
C GLY A 124 -17.59 2.79 1.60
N PRO A 125 -18.58 3.20 0.79
CA PRO A 125 -19.53 2.28 0.14
C PRO A 125 -18.94 1.52 -1.05
N LEU A 126 -17.81 1.97 -1.61
CA LEU A 126 -17.23 1.36 -2.81
C LEU A 126 -16.78 -0.09 -2.60
N LEU A 127 -16.52 -0.51 -1.35
CA LEU A 127 -16.20 -1.91 -1.07
C LEU A 127 -17.38 -2.86 -1.34
N ASP A 128 -18.61 -2.36 -1.31
CA ASP A 128 -19.82 -3.16 -1.57
C ASP A 128 -19.95 -3.51 -3.06
N THR A 129 -19.40 -2.69 -3.95
CA THR A 129 -19.55 -2.83 -5.41
C THR A 129 -18.24 -3.16 -6.12
N LEU A 130 -17.14 -2.51 -5.75
CA LEU A 130 -15.83 -2.68 -6.38
C LEU A 130 -14.95 -3.71 -5.67
N GLY A 131 -15.22 -4.00 -4.39
CA GLY A 131 -14.36 -4.84 -3.56
C GLY A 131 -13.01 -4.20 -3.23
N THR A 132 -12.06 -5.03 -2.79
CA THR A 132 -10.67 -4.65 -2.48
C THR A 132 -9.76 -5.28 -3.53
N THR A 133 -8.97 -4.46 -4.23
CA THR A 133 -8.02 -4.95 -5.25
C THR A 133 -6.59 -4.78 -4.78
N THR A 134 -5.84 -5.87 -4.74
CA THR A 134 -4.42 -5.90 -4.39
C THR A 134 -3.67 -6.79 -5.38
N LYS A 135 -2.61 -6.25 -6.00
CA LYS A 135 -1.77 -6.97 -6.99
C LYS A 135 -2.59 -7.64 -8.09
N GLY A 136 -3.54 -6.87 -8.64
CA GLY A 136 -4.43 -7.29 -9.73
C GLY A 136 -5.52 -8.30 -9.34
N VAL A 137 -5.59 -8.75 -8.10
CA VAL A 137 -6.65 -9.67 -7.61
C VAL A 137 -7.66 -8.87 -6.81
N THR A 138 -8.93 -9.03 -7.14
CA THR A 138 -10.05 -8.37 -6.45
C THR A 138 -10.80 -9.39 -5.59
N VAL A 139 -11.07 -9.02 -4.35
CA VAL A 139 -11.90 -9.79 -3.39
C VAL A 139 -13.05 -8.91 -2.89
N HIS A 140 -14.15 -9.52 -2.48
CA HIS A 140 -15.36 -8.82 -2.09
C HIS A 140 -15.66 -9.01 -0.59
N PRO A 141 -15.41 -8.01 0.27
CA PRO A 141 -15.52 -8.13 1.72
C PRO A 141 -16.96 -7.94 2.24
N ASP A 142 -17.97 -8.53 1.60
CA ASP A 142 -19.38 -8.37 1.98
C ASP A 142 -19.66 -8.82 3.43
N ARG A 143 -19.16 -10.00 3.80
CA ARG A 143 -19.33 -10.57 5.15
C ARG A 143 -18.56 -9.79 6.20
N GLU A 144 -17.38 -9.31 5.85
CA GLU A 144 -16.50 -8.54 6.74
C GLU A 144 -17.06 -7.16 7.03
N ILE A 145 -17.63 -6.49 6.01
CA ILE A 145 -18.32 -5.21 6.22
C ILE A 145 -19.47 -5.40 7.22
N GLU A 146 -20.25 -6.46 7.08
CA GLU A 146 -21.36 -6.76 7.98
C GLU A 146 -20.89 -7.16 9.40
N GLU A 147 -19.77 -7.86 9.51
CA GLU A 147 -19.11 -8.12 10.80
C GLU A 147 -18.64 -6.85 11.48
N LEU A 148 -18.02 -5.93 10.73
CA LEU A 148 -17.54 -4.65 11.25
C LEU A 148 -18.69 -3.77 11.71
N ARG A 149 -19.85 -3.76 11.03
CA ARG A 149 -21.06 -3.07 11.53
C ARG A 149 -21.46 -3.54 12.93
N ARG A 150 -21.34 -4.84 13.20
CA ARG A 150 -21.68 -5.41 14.52
C ARG A 150 -20.62 -5.11 15.57
N ARG A 151 -19.35 -5.13 15.19
CA ARG A 151 -18.21 -5.02 16.13
C ARG A 151 -17.83 -3.58 16.45
N CYS A 152 -17.76 -2.72 15.43
CA CYS A 152 -17.40 -1.31 15.55
C CYS A 152 -18.64 -0.40 15.65
N GLY A 153 -19.83 -0.95 15.43
CA GLY A 153 -21.05 -0.17 15.29
C GLY A 153 -21.17 0.49 13.92
N THR A 154 -22.20 1.31 13.77
CA THR A 154 -22.49 2.03 12.53
C THR A 154 -22.59 3.52 12.77
N VAL A 155 -22.11 4.31 11.81
CA VAL A 155 -22.33 5.76 11.81
C VAL A 155 -23.83 6.05 11.70
N ARG A 156 -24.33 6.97 12.53
CA ARG A 156 -25.79 7.21 12.69
C ARG A 156 -26.38 8.03 11.55
N ASP A 157 -25.66 9.05 11.09
CA ASP A 157 -26.15 10.03 10.13
C ASP A 157 -25.02 10.53 9.20
N GLY A 158 -25.35 11.48 8.31
CA GLY A 158 -24.40 12.08 7.37
C GLY A 158 -23.95 11.15 6.24
N ALA A 159 -22.85 11.49 5.59
CA ALA A 159 -22.32 10.80 4.41
C ALA A 159 -21.92 9.34 4.68
N GLY A 160 -21.69 8.99 5.95
CA GLY A 160 -21.34 7.64 6.39
C GLY A 160 -22.50 6.82 6.96
N ALA A 161 -23.74 7.35 6.98
CA ALA A 161 -24.87 6.71 7.66
C ALA A 161 -25.02 5.21 7.31
N GLY A 162 -25.12 4.36 8.33
CA GLY A 162 -25.25 2.90 8.21
C GLY A 162 -23.96 2.15 7.80
N ARG A 163 -22.86 2.86 7.56
CA ARG A 163 -21.54 2.25 7.31
C ARG A 163 -20.87 1.86 8.63
N PRO A 164 -19.98 0.86 8.63
CA PRO A 164 -19.13 0.57 9.79
C PRO A 164 -18.39 1.83 10.24
N ALA A 165 -18.43 2.12 11.54
CA ALA A 165 -17.77 3.28 12.12
C ALA A 165 -16.25 3.07 12.20
N LEU A 166 -15.51 4.17 12.04
CA LEU A 166 -14.07 4.29 12.21
C LEU A 166 -13.77 5.43 13.18
N ASP A 167 -14.52 5.53 14.28
CA ASP A 167 -14.42 6.66 15.21
C ASP A 167 -13.12 6.63 16.03
N THR A 168 -12.58 5.43 16.25
CA THR A 168 -11.36 5.22 17.05
C THR A 168 -10.27 4.53 16.25
N ALA A 169 -9.02 4.67 16.70
CA ALA A 169 -7.89 3.92 16.14
C ALA A 169 -8.11 2.39 16.25
N ASN A 170 -8.81 1.94 17.30
CA ASN A 170 -9.21 0.55 17.47
C ASN A 170 -10.13 0.08 16.33
N ASP A 171 -11.12 0.88 15.94
CA ASP A 171 -12.02 0.55 14.82
C ASP A 171 -11.28 0.48 13.49
N MET A 172 -10.34 1.41 13.27
CA MET A 172 -9.46 1.37 12.10
C MET A 172 -8.58 0.10 12.09
N CYS A 173 -8.01 -0.29 13.22
CA CYS A 173 -7.24 -1.52 13.34
C CYS A 173 -8.10 -2.76 13.03
N GLU A 174 -9.33 -2.81 13.53
CA GLU A 174 -10.25 -3.91 13.23
C GLU A 174 -10.64 -3.94 11.75
N ALA A 175 -10.85 -2.79 11.11
CA ALA A 175 -11.11 -2.70 9.68
C ALA A 175 -9.92 -3.20 8.84
N ILE A 176 -8.69 -2.80 9.17
CA ILE A 176 -7.48 -3.27 8.50
C ILE A 176 -7.37 -4.80 8.59
N LEU A 177 -7.54 -5.36 9.81
CA LEU A 177 -7.43 -6.80 10.03
C LEU A 177 -8.56 -7.59 9.36
N ALA A 178 -9.78 -7.06 9.34
CA ALA A 178 -10.91 -7.71 8.69
C ALA A 178 -10.79 -7.71 7.16
N LEU A 179 -10.24 -6.64 6.57
CA LEU A 179 -10.22 -6.42 5.11
C LEU A 179 -8.95 -6.93 4.41
N SER A 180 -7.92 -7.39 5.14
CA SER A 180 -6.70 -7.93 4.54
C SER A 180 -6.73 -9.46 4.42
N GLY A 181 -6.20 -9.98 3.30
CA GLY A 181 -6.01 -11.42 3.11
C GLY A 181 -4.96 -12.04 4.05
N THR A 182 -4.05 -11.27 4.65
CA THR A 182 -3.06 -11.80 5.61
C THR A 182 -3.63 -12.09 6.99
N THR A 183 -4.80 -11.54 7.31
CA THR A 183 -5.41 -11.57 8.65
C THR A 183 -6.83 -12.13 8.66
N ASN A 184 -7.41 -12.34 7.47
CA ASN A 184 -8.72 -12.93 7.26
C ASN A 184 -8.66 -14.11 6.29
N GLY A 185 -8.92 -15.32 6.80
CA GLY A 185 -8.83 -16.56 6.04
C GLY A 185 -9.80 -16.68 4.88
N ARG A 186 -10.96 -16.04 4.97
CA ARG A 186 -11.96 -16.06 3.90
C ARG A 186 -11.50 -15.21 2.73
N LEU A 187 -11.00 -14.00 2.99
CA LEU A 187 -10.44 -13.13 1.95
C LEU A 187 -9.17 -13.72 1.35
N ALA A 188 -8.33 -14.36 2.17
CA ALA A 188 -7.18 -15.12 1.68
C ALA A 188 -7.60 -16.20 0.67
N THR A 189 -8.59 -17.02 1.06
CA THR A 189 -9.12 -18.13 0.26
C THR A 189 -9.83 -17.64 -1.00
N GLU A 190 -10.63 -16.58 -0.91
CA GLU A 190 -11.28 -15.94 -2.05
C GLU A 190 -10.25 -15.41 -3.05
N GLY A 191 -9.23 -14.67 -2.58
CA GLY A 191 -8.23 -14.12 -3.48
C GLY A 191 -7.36 -15.20 -4.14
N PHE A 192 -7.07 -16.31 -3.45
CA PHE A 192 -6.44 -17.45 -4.12
C PHE A 192 -7.35 -18.12 -5.14
N ARG A 193 -8.66 -18.20 -4.89
CA ARG A 193 -9.64 -18.72 -5.86
C ARG A 193 -9.68 -17.85 -7.12
N GLU A 194 -9.67 -16.54 -6.95
CA GLU A 194 -9.62 -15.59 -8.06
C GLU A 194 -8.29 -15.66 -8.82
N LEU A 195 -7.17 -15.73 -8.10
CA LEU A 195 -5.86 -15.92 -8.71
C LEU A 195 -5.80 -17.23 -9.51
N GLN A 196 -6.34 -18.32 -8.96
CA GLN A 196 -6.42 -19.61 -9.64
C GLN A 196 -7.25 -19.52 -10.92
N ARG A 197 -8.41 -18.87 -10.86
CA ARG A 197 -9.26 -18.60 -12.03
C ARG A 197 -8.53 -17.80 -13.11
N ARG A 198 -7.76 -16.77 -12.74
CA ARG A 198 -7.03 -15.91 -13.70
C ARG A 198 -5.84 -16.61 -14.34
N THR A 199 -5.13 -17.44 -13.57
CA THR A 199 -3.86 -18.06 -14.01
C THR A 199 -4.04 -19.46 -14.57
N GLY A 200 -5.14 -20.13 -14.28
CA GLY A 200 -5.32 -21.57 -14.57
C GLY A 200 -4.43 -22.48 -13.72
N GLY A 201 -3.86 -21.96 -12.63
CA GLY A 201 -3.06 -22.75 -11.69
C GLY A 201 -3.90 -23.81 -10.96
N GLU A 202 -3.24 -24.72 -10.27
CA GLU A 202 -3.86 -25.74 -9.42
C GLU A 202 -3.25 -25.65 -8.02
N GLY A 203 -4.02 -26.00 -6.98
CA GLY A 203 -3.50 -26.09 -5.61
C GLY A 203 -3.30 -24.75 -4.90
N LEU A 204 -3.80 -23.62 -5.44
CA LEU A 204 -3.62 -22.29 -4.85
C LEU A 204 -4.62 -22.04 -3.72
N VAL A 205 -5.85 -22.51 -3.86
CA VAL A 205 -6.91 -22.30 -2.85
C VAL A 205 -6.56 -23.01 -1.54
N GLU A 206 -5.93 -24.18 -1.64
CA GLU A 206 -5.47 -25.04 -0.54
C GLU A 206 -4.42 -24.36 0.35
N LEU A 207 -3.73 -23.33 -0.16
CA LEU A 207 -2.76 -22.55 0.62
C LEU A 207 -3.41 -21.80 1.78
N ALA A 208 -4.69 -21.44 1.66
CA ALA A 208 -5.41 -20.66 2.66
C ALA A 208 -6.66 -21.37 3.21
N SER A 209 -7.27 -22.31 2.48
CA SER A 209 -8.57 -22.89 2.85
C SER A 209 -8.57 -23.61 4.21
N GLY A 210 -7.44 -24.21 4.61
CA GLY A 210 -7.29 -24.82 5.94
C GLY A 210 -7.43 -23.84 7.12
N ARG A 211 -7.30 -22.54 6.86
CA ARG A 211 -7.48 -21.45 7.84
C ARG A 211 -8.62 -20.50 7.45
N GLU A 212 -9.55 -20.92 6.56
CA GLU A 212 -10.60 -20.04 6.00
C GLU A 212 -11.48 -19.37 7.07
N ALA A 213 -11.77 -20.09 8.16
CA ALA A 213 -12.57 -19.59 9.28
C ALA A 213 -11.79 -18.65 10.23
N GLU A 214 -10.47 -18.56 10.11
CA GLU A 214 -9.65 -17.79 11.04
C GLU A 214 -9.77 -16.29 10.79
N ARG A 215 -9.91 -15.54 11.89
CA ARG A 215 -9.90 -14.08 11.92
C ARG A 215 -8.92 -13.61 12.98
N ILE A 216 -7.94 -12.80 12.57
CA ILE A 216 -7.11 -12.06 13.50
C ILE A 216 -7.89 -10.80 13.89
N THR A 217 -8.10 -10.58 15.18
CA THR A 217 -8.76 -9.40 15.73
C THR A 217 -7.76 -8.55 16.49
N PHE A 218 -8.06 -7.26 16.65
CA PHE A 218 -7.15 -6.37 17.35
C PHE A 218 -7.05 -6.73 18.84
N ALA A 219 -8.16 -7.12 19.48
CA ALA A 219 -8.12 -7.69 20.84
C ALA A 219 -7.21 -8.93 20.94
N GLY A 220 -7.20 -9.77 19.90
CA GLY A 220 -6.31 -10.92 19.81
C GLY A 220 -4.84 -10.53 19.78
N THR A 221 -4.47 -9.53 18.96
CA THR A 221 -3.08 -9.05 18.84
C THR A 221 -2.58 -8.33 20.09
N ARG A 222 -3.47 -7.73 20.89
CA ARG A 222 -3.15 -7.17 22.22
C ARG A 222 -2.80 -8.25 23.24
N THR A 223 -3.46 -9.40 23.15
CA THR A 223 -3.23 -10.52 24.09
C THR A 223 -1.93 -11.25 23.77
N GLN A 224 -1.70 -11.52 22.48
CA GLN A 224 -0.50 -12.18 21.99
C GLN A 224 -0.30 -11.87 20.50
N PRO A 225 0.95 -11.64 20.03
CA PRO A 225 1.23 -11.55 18.60
C PRO A 225 0.62 -12.73 17.82
N ARG A 226 -0.06 -12.43 16.72
CA ARG A 226 -0.80 -13.42 15.91
C ARG A 226 -0.05 -13.69 14.62
N ALA A 227 0.17 -14.97 14.33
CA ALA A 227 0.81 -15.38 13.08
C ALA A 227 -0.14 -15.13 11.90
N VAL A 228 0.31 -14.37 10.91
CA VAL A 228 -0.46 -14.14 9.67
C VAL A 228 -0.66 -15.43 8.90
N MET A 229 -1.57 -15.39 7.94
CA MET A 229 -1.81 -16.50 7.01
C MET A 229 -1.23 -16.20 5.64
N THR A 230 -0.94 -17.29 4.92
CA THR A 230 -0.57 -17.21 3.52
C THR A 230 -1.69 -16.56 2.73
N SER A 231 -1.37 -15.49 2.01
CA SER A 231 -2.32 -14.72 1.21
C SER A 231 -1.85 -14.57 -0.23
N TYR A 232 -2.81 -14.34 -1.13
CA TYR A 232 -2.58 -14.08 -2.55
C TYR A 232 -1.76 -12.81 -2.79
N GLU A 233 -1.70 -11.92 -1.78
CA GLU A 233 -0.99 -10.64 -1.83
C GLU A 233 0.53 -10.84 -1.78
N TRP A 234 1.02 -11.99 -1.34
CA TRP A 234 2.45 -12.27 -1.19
C TRP A 234 2.91 -13.42 -2.11
N SER A 235 4.22 -13.66 -2.11
CA SER A 235 4.87 -14.67 -2.96
C SER A 235 5.37 -15.88 -2.18
N GLY A 236 5.47 -15.78 -0.85
CA GLY A 236 5.80 -16.90 0.03
C GLY A 236 4.59 -17.58 0.64
N SER A 237 4.84 -18.70 1.32
CA SER A 237 3.83 -19.50 2.02
C SER A 237 4.36 -19.95 3.38
N GLU A 238 3.47 -19.92 4.37
CA GLU A 238 3.57 -20.44 5.73
C GLU A 238 2.64 -21.65 5.92
N THR A 239 1.91 -22.04 4.87
CA THR A 239 1.01 -23.20 4.85
C THR A 239 1.74 -24.46 5.31
N GLY A 240 1.10 -25.26 6.17
CA GLY A 240 1.69 -26.47 6.73
C GLY A 240 2.75 -26.21 7.82
N GLY A 241 2.85 -24.97 8.34
CA GLY A 241 3.77 -24.63 9.43
C GLY A 241 5.22 -24.37 8.98
N ARG A 242 5.45 -24.22 7.67
CA ARG A 242 6.76 -23.82 7.15
C ARG A 242 7.06 -22.35 7.47
N ARG A 243 8.35 -21.99 7.47
CA ARG A 243 8.76 -20.59 7.53
C ARG A 243 8.54 -19.91 6.17
N TYR A 244 8.18 -18.63 6.21
CA TYR A 244 8.05 -17.83 4.99
C TYR A 244 9.36 -17.86 4.19
N SER A 245 9.23 -18.07 2.89
CA SER A 245 10.31 -17.88 1.93
C SER A 245 9.71 -17.24 0.68
N PRO A 246 10.28 -16.13 0.18
CA PRO A 246 9.70 -15.44 -0.97
C PRO A 246 9.72 -16.34 -2.21
N PHE A 247 8.76 -16.15 -3.10
CA PHE A 247 8.59 -16.90 -4.35
C PHE A 247 8.24 -18.38 -4.23
N VAL A 248 8.00 -18.92 -3.03
CA VAL A 248 7.50 -20.30 -2.86
C VAL A 248 6.24 -20.58 -3.67
N ILE A 249 5.27 -19.66 -3.66
CA ILE A 249 4.04 -19.85 -4.43
C ILE A 249 4.36 -19.82 -5.94
N ASN A 250 5.34 -19.02 -6.36
CA ASN A 250 5.74 -18.94 -7.76
C ASN A 250 6.46 -20.23 -8.24
N THR A 251 7.37 -20.78 -7.44
CA THR A 251 8.18 -21.94 -7.82
C THR A 251 7.45 -23.25 -7.62
N GLU A 252 6.71 -23.41 -6.52
CA GLU A 252 6.05 -24.67 -6.14
C GLU A 252 4.62 -24.75 -6.70
N HIS A 253 3.91 -23.62 -6.78
CA HIS A 253 2.51 -23.56 -7.25
C HIS A 253 2.34 -22.87 -8.60
N LYS A 254 3.45 -22.57 -9.29
CA LYS A 254 3.47 -21.95 -10.63
C LYS A 254 2.67 -20.65 -10.72
N LYS A 255 2.51 -19.91 -9.61
CA LYS A 255 1.98 -18.54 -9.66
C LYS A 255 2.91 -17.73 -10.57
N HIS A 256 2.42 -17.37 -11.75
CA HIS A 256 3.21 -16.58 -12.66
C HIS A 256 3.50 -15.21 -12.01
N GLY A 257 4.74 -14.75 -12.14
CA GLY A 257 5.05 -13.34 -11.90
C GLY A 257 4.34 -12.48 -12.93
N ASN A 258 4.42 -11.16 -12.78
CA ASN A 258 3.80 -10.25 -13.72
C ASN A 258 4.29 -10.53 -15.17
N PRO A 259 3.48 -10.33 -16.24
CA PRO A 259 3.72 -10.86 -17.58
C PRO A 259 5.06 -10.50 -18.25
N GLU A 260 5.79 -9.49 -17.74
CA GLU A 260 7.12 -9.12 -18.22
C GLU A 260 8.26 -9.46 -17.25
N SER A 261 7.97 -10.05 -16.09
CA SER A 261 8.99 -10.59 -15.19
C SER A 261 9.65 -11.78 -15.89
N PRO A 262 10.95 -11.71 -16.24
CA PRO A 262 11.60 -12.83 -16.87
C PRO A 262 11.51 -14.04 -15.95
N ARG A 263 11.26 -15.23 -16.51
CA ARG A 263 11.47 -16.51 -15.80
C ARG A 263 12.95 -16.61 -15.40
N THR A 264 13.33 -15.98 -14.29
CA THR A 264 14.68 -15.99 -13.69
C THR A 264 15.86 -15.70 -14.63
N GLY A 265 15.61 -15.19 -15.85
CA GLY A 265 16.61 -14.95 -16.90
C GLY A 265 16.71 -13.47 -17.18
N TRP A 266 17.67 -12.79 -16.55
CA TRP A 266 18.02 -11.41 -16.85
C TRP A 266 18.50 -11.31 -18.32
N THR A 267 17.65 -10.83 -19.21
CA THR A 267 18.08 -10.26 -20.49
C THR A 267 17.45 -8.88 -20.58
N PRO A 268 18.12 -7.83 -20.09
CA PRO A 268 17.61 -6.48 -20.30
C PRO A 268 17.51 -6.24 -21.81
N PRO A 269 16.42 -5.66 -22.32
CA PRO A 269 16.36 -5.25 -23.72
C PRO A 269 17.54 -4.31 -24.00
N ALA A 270 18.17 -4.47 -25.16
CA ALA A 270 19.39 -3.76 -25.52
C ALA A 270 19.22 -2.26 -25.26
N ALA A 271 20.06 -1.71 -24.39
CA ALA A 271 20.05 -0.29 -24.06
C ALA A 271 20.30 0.53 -25.33
N HIS A 272 19.26 1.10 -25.92
CA HIS A 272 19.40 2.25 -26.79
C HIS A 272 19.86 3.44 -25.93
N PRO A 273 20.81 4.26 -26.41
CA PRO A 273 21.42 5.30 -25.59
C PRO A 273 20.37 6.34 -25.17
N CYS A 274 19.92 6.25 -23.93
CA CYS A 274 19.04 7.23 -23.32
C CYS A 274 19.88 8.46 -22.96
N THR A 275 19.74 9.54 -23.74
CA THR A 275 20.22 10.87 -23.35
C THR A 275 19.33 11.41 -22.25
N THR A 276 19.73 11.22 -20.99
CA THR A 276 19.10 11.87 -19.84
C THR A 276 19.40 13.37 -19.89
N TRP A 277 18.36 14.17 -20.10
CA TRP A 277 18.40 15.61 -19.86
C TRP A 277 18.27 15.86 -18.35
N CYS A 278 19.40 15.98 -17.66
CA CYS A 278 19.43 16.67 -16.37
C CYS A 278 19.41 18.17 -16.63
N ALA A 279 18.40 18.86 -16.08
CA ALA A 279 18.39 20.31 -16.05
C ALA A 279 19.66 20.83 -15.37
N GLY A 280 20.45 21.61 -16.12
CA GLY A 280 21.40 22.56 -15.56
C GLY A 280 22.77 22.03 -15.11
N THR A 281 23.54 21.35 -15.96
CA THR A 281 25.00 21.61 -16.19
C THR A 281 25.57 20.60 -17.20
N ARG A 282 26.32 21.09 -18.21
CA ARG A 282 26.94 20.26 -19.25
C ARG A 282 28.06 19.37 -18.67
N TRP A 283 27.92 18.06 -18.77
CA TRP A 283 29.04 17.12 -18.72
C TRP A 283 29.01 16.21 -19.95
N ARG A 284 30.11 16.22 -20.73
CA ARG A 284 30.35 15.29 -21.84
C ARG A 284 31.05 14.07 -21.29
N CYS A 285 30.44 12.88 -21.44
CA CYS A 285 31.14 11.62 -21.22
C CYS A 285 31.16 10.82 -22.53
N ARG A 286 32.35 10.60 -23.10
CA ARG A 286 32.55 9.65 -24.22
C ARG A 286 32.66 8.25 -23.63
N SER A 287 31.84 7.33 -24.11
CA SER A 287 31.92 5.91 -23.76
C SER A 287 33.04 5.21 -24.54
N THR A 288 33.96 4.56 -23.85
CA THR A 288 34.68 3.39 -24.39
C THR A 288 34.67 2.27 -23.35
N ARG A 289 34.40 1.07 -23.84
CA ARG A 289 34.27 -0.20 -23.13
C ARG A 289 35.43 -0.44 -22.13
N SER A 290 35.09 -0.59 -20.85
CA SER A 290 35.69 -1.50 -19.85
C SER A 290 35.51 -0.94 -18.44
N THR A 291 34.76 -1.66 -17.59
CA THR A 291 34.79 -1.57 -16.11
C THR A 291 34.97 -0.19 -15.47
N ALA A 292 33.85 0.49 -15.16
CA ALA A 292 33.87 1.64 -14.27
C ALA A 292 33.99 1.17 -12.81
N ARG A 293 35.19 1.31 -12.22
CA ARG A 293 35.36 1.36 -10.76
C ARG A 293 35.09 2.79 -10.30
N CYS A 294 34.10 2.99 -9.42
CA CYS A 294 33.97 4.25 -8.68
C CYS A 294 35.14 4.37 -7.69
N ARG A 295 36.08 5.29 -7.95
CA ARG A 295 37.07 5.73 -6.96
C ARG A 295 36.63 7.07 -6.39
N TRP A 296 36.47 7.11 -5.08
CA TRP A 296 36.36 8.33 -4.29
C TRP A 296 37.79 8.89 -4.12
N SER A 297 38.05 10.11 -4.59
CA SER A 297 39.34 10.78 -4.38
C SER A 297 39.14 12.01 -3.49
N GLY A 298 39.46 11.86 -2.20
CA GLY A 298 39.45 12.93 -1.21
C GLY A 298 40.58 12.73 -0.19
N MET A 299 41.76 13.24 -0.54
CA MET A 299 42.93 13.61 0.28
C MET A 299 43.18 12.89 1.63
N CYS A 300 44.14 11.94 1.63
CA CYS A 300 45.00 11.68 2.79
C CYS A 300 46.28 12.53 2.67
N ARG A 301 46.50 13.47 3.62
CA ARG A 301 47.83 13.99 3.93
C ARG A 301 48.37 13.28 5.17
N ARG A 302 49.66 12.96 5.10
CA ARG A 302 50.46 12.14 6.01
C ARG A 302 50.59 12.76 7.42
N SER A 303 50.47 11.93 8.46
CA SER A 303 51.10 12.10 9.80
C SER A 303 52.60 11.68 9.71
N PRO A 304 53.52 11.91 10.69
CA PRO A 304 53.38 11.77 12.17
C PRO A 304 54.29 12.74 12.98
N PRO A 305 54.70 12.51 14.26
CA PRO A 305 54.18 11.68 15.38
C PRO A 305 53.97 12.42 16.73
N SER A 306 53.27 11.74 17.66
CA SER A 306 53.40 11.73 19.14
C SER A 306 53.36 13.04 19.94
N TRP A 307 52.50 13.12 20.97
CA TRP A 307 52.86 13.04 22.39
C TRP A 307 51.59 13.02 23.26
N THR A 308 51.63 12.21 24.31
CA THR A 308 50.65 11.99 25.39
C THR A 308 50.28 13.23 26.20
N ARG A 309 49.00 13.37 26.55
CA ARG A 309 48.46 13.24 27.93
C ARG A 309 46.94 13.14 27.89
#